data_AF-A0A950WP63-F1
#
_entry.id   AF-A0A950WP63-F1
#
_cell.length_a   1.000
_cell.length_b   1.000
_cell.length_c   1.000
_cell.angle_alpha   90.00
_cell.angle_beta   90.00
_cell.angle_gamma   90.00
#
_symmetry.space_group_name_H-M   'P 1'
#
loop_
_entity.id
_entity.type
_entity.pdbx_description
1 polymer ?
#
loop_
_entity_poly.entity_id
_entity_poly.type
_entity_poly.pdbx_seq_one_letter_code
_entity_poly.pdbx_strand_id
1 'polypeptide(L)'
;GVLERRLQHRAFILDEYSIADMCSWPWVLIAKPLGQGLDEFPNVARWRETIKNRPAVQRGVDLGKELRRKGPPGEEERRILFNQTAAHVTSSEGIR
;
A
#
# COMPACT_ATOMS: atom_id res chain seq x y z
N GLY A 1 6.33 -15.03 11.05
CA GLY A 1 6.58 -13.58 11.01
C GLY A 1 5.83 -12.85 12.12
N VAL A 2 6.08 -11.55 12.34
CA VAL A 2 5.42 -10.74 13.38
C VAL A 2 3.90 -10.66 13.13
N LEU A 3 3.49 -10.28 11.91
CA LEU A 3 2.06 -10.15 11.55
C LEU A 3 1.33 -11.51 11.58
N GLU A 4 1.98 -12.58 11.12
CA GLU A 4 1.43 -13.95 11.16
C GLU A 4 1.06 -14.38 12.59
N ARG A 5 1.96 -14.18 13.56
CA ARG A 5 1.65 -14.46 14.97
C ARG A 5 0.59 -13.51 15.52
N ARG A 6 0.61 -12.24 15.11
CA ARG A 6 -0.39 -11.27 15.56
C ARG A 6 -1.79 -11.64 15.11
N LEU A 7 -1.95 -12.24 13.93
CA LEU A 7 -3.24 -12.63 13.36
C LEU A 7 -3.73 -14.02 13.82
N GLN A 8 -2.96 -14.72 14.66
CA GLN A 8 -3.36 -16.01 15.19
C GLN A 8 -4.65 -15.87 16.01
N HIS A 9 -5.67 -16.66 15.65
CA HIS A 9 -7.01 -16.64 16.26
C HIS A 9 -7.75 -15.29 16.19
N ARG A 10 -7.32 -14.37 15.31
CA ARG A 10 -7.93 -13.04 15.16
C ARG A 10 -8.38 -12.83 13.73
N ALA A 11 -9.53 -12.18 13.54
CA ALA A 11 -10.00 -11.80 12.22
C ALA A 11 -9.17 -10.65 11.62
N PHE A 12 -8.82 -9.67 12.46
CA PHE A 12 -8.13 -8.41 12.14
C PHE A 12 -6.90 -8.19 13.03
N ILE A 13 -6.13 -7.13 12.77
CA ILE A 13 -4.94 -6.79 13.58
C ILE A 13 -5.33 -6.44 15.02
N LEU A 14 -6.46 -5.76 15.22
CA LEU A 14 -7.09 -5.55 16.52
C LEU A 14 -8.33 -6.45 16.65
N ASP A 15 -9.17 -6.19 17.64
CA ASP A 15 -10.38 -7.01 17.85
C ASP A 15 -11.40 -6.78 16.72
N GLU A 16 -11.55 -5.53 16.29
CA GLU A 16 -12.37 -5.14 15.14
C GLU A 16 -11.52 -4.56 14.00
N TYR A 17 -12.11 -4.50 12.80
CA TYR A 17 -11.48 -3.88 11.64
C TYR A 17 -11.17 -2.41 11.92
N SER A 18 -9.91 -2.01 11.73
CA SER A 18 -9.42 -0.72 12.19
C SER A 18 -8.48 -0.04 11.19
N ILE A 19 -8.05 1.18 11.53
CA ILE A 19 -7.01 1.89 10.77
C ILE A 19 -5.70 1.09 10.70
N ALA A 20 -5.41 0.25 11.70
CA ALA A 20 -4.22 -0.61 11.67
C ALA A 20 -4.27 -1.58 10.47
N ASP A 21 -5.44 -2.15 10.18
CA ASP A 21 -5.65 -3.01 9.02
C ASP A 21 -5.52 -2.23 7.72
N MET A 22 -6.14 -1.05 7.65
CA MET A 22 -6.10 -0.17 6.46
C MET A 22 -4.68 0.26 6.09
N CYS A 23 -3.86 0.62 7.08
CA CYS A 23 -2.47 1.03 6.85
C CYS A 23 -1.57 -0.15 6.51
N SER A 24 -1.82 -1.33 7.08
CA SER A 24 -0.95 -2.50 6.92
C SER A 24 -1.26 -3.31 5.66
N TRP A 25 -2.54 -3.43 5.30
CA TRP A 25 -2.99 -4.31 4.22
C TRP A 25 -2.38 -4.02 2.83
N PRO A 26 -2.19 -2.77 2.40
CA PRO A 26 -1.54 -2.46 1.12
C PRO A 26 -0.12 -3.02 0.99
N TRP A 27 0.63 -3.11 2.09
CA TRP A 27 2.00 -3.66 2.09
C TRP A 27 2.04 -5.16 1.77
N VAL A 28 0.94 -5.87 1.95
CA VAL A 28 0.86 -7.30 1.59
C VAL A 28 0.49 -7.48 0.10
N LEU A 29 -0.05 -6.45 -0.56
CA LEU A 29 -0.35 -6.52 -2.00
C LEU A 29 0.91 -6.58 -2.87
N ILE A 30 1.99 -5.95 -2.44
CA ILE A 30 3.26 -5.88 -3.19
C ILE A 30 4.07 -7.17 -3.10
N ALA A 31 3.74 -8.10 -2.20
CA ALA A 31 4.48 -9.34 -2.00
C ALA A 31 4.56 -10.18 -3.29
N LYS A 32 3.44 -10.34 -4.00
CA LYS A 32 3.38 -11.12 -5.25
C LYS A 32 4.26 -10.52 -6.36
N PRO A 33 4.17 -9.21 -6.69
CA PRO A 33 5.10 -8.57 -7.62
C PRO A 33 6.58 -8.71 -7.25
N LEU A 34 6.91 -8.85 -5.96
CA LEU A 34 8.27 -9.02 -5.47
C LEU A 34 8.71 -10.50 -5.39
N GLY A 35 7.91 -11.43 -5.91
CA GLY A 35 8.22 -12.86 -5.90
C GLY A 35 8.02 -13.55 -4.55
N GLN A 36 7.45 -12.87 -3.56
CA GLN A 36 7.17 -13.44 -2.25
C GLN A 36 5.73 -13.94 -2.16
N GLY A 37 5.56 -15.26 -2.07
CA GLY A 37 4.27 -15.90 -1.79
C GLY A 37 3.81 -15.72 -0.34
N LEU A 38 2.55 -16.06 -0.06
CA LEU A 38 1.99 -16.09 1.30
C LEU A 38 1.75 -17.52 1.80
N ASP A 39 2.27 -18.53 1.10
CA ASP A 39 2.00 -19.95 1.39
C ASP A 39 2.47 -20.36 2.79
N GLU A 40 3.57 -19.75 3.28
CA GLU A 40 4.10 -19.95 4.64
C GLU A 40 3.40 -19.07 5.71
N PHE A 41 2.43 -18.23 5.31
CA PHE A 41 1.75 -17.26 6.18
C PHE A 41 0.22 -17.38 6.06
N PRO A 42 -0.38 -18.52 6.48
CA PRO A 42 -1.80 -18.78 6.29
C PRO A 42 -2.72 -17.77 6.99
N ASN A 43 -2.34 -17.26 8.17
CA ASN A 43 -3.16 -16.26 8.86
C ASN A 43 -3.12 -14.91 8.12
N VAL A 44 -1.95 -14.51 7.60
CA VAL A 44 -1.82 -13.33 6.73
C VAL A 44 -2.62 -13.50 5.44
N ALA A 45 -2.56 -14.67 4.80
CA ALA A 45 -3.31 -14.96 3.58
C ALA A 45 -4.83 -14.84 3.81
N ARG A 46 -5.35 -15.45 4.88
CA ARG A 46 -6.76 -15.35 5.29
C ARG A 46 -7.18 -13.91 5.55
N TRP A 47 -6.41 -13.19 6.35
CA TRP A 47 -6.65 -11.78 6.68
C TRP A 47 -6.66 -10.90 5.42
N ARG A 48 -5.70 -11.11 4.52
CA ARG A 48 -5.62 -10.40 3.24
C ARG A 48 -6.88 -10.59 2.42
N GLU A 49 -7.32 -11.84 2.22
CA GLU A 49 -8.53 -12.12 1.43
C GLU A 49 -9.81 -11.59 2.10
N THR A 50 -9.89 -11.66 3.44
CA THR A 50 -11.02 -11.11 4.21
C THR A 50 -11.18 -9.60 3.93
N ILE A 51 -10.10 -8.83 3.96
CA ILE A 51 -10.14 -7.39 3.70
C ILE A 51 -10.38 -7.10 2.21
N LYS A 52 -9.74 -7.85 1.31
CA LYS A 52 -9.90 -7.73 -0.15
C LYS A 52 -11.36 -7.86 -0.60
N ASN A 53 -12.13 -8.71 0.06
CA ASN A 53 -13.52 -8.98 -0.28
C ASN A 53 -14.49 -7.89 0.20
N ARG A 54 -14.02 -6.87 0.91
CA ARG A 54 -14.86 -5.74 1.33
C ARG A 54 -15.14 -4.83 0.13
N PRO A 55 -16.41 -4.49 -0.19
CA PRO A 55 -16.73 -3.65 -1.34
C PRO A 55 -16.04 -2.28 -1.36
N ALA A 56 -15.86 -1.66 -0.18
CA ALA A 56 -15.15 -0.39 -0.08
C ALA A 56 -13.65 -0.50 -0.41
N VAL A 57 -13.03 -1.63 -0.05
CA VAL A 57 -11.61 -1.88 -0.38
C VAL A 57 -11.44 -2.10 -1.87
N GLN A 58 -12.33 -2.87 -2.50
CA GLN A 58 -12.31 -3.07 -3.96
C GLN A 58 -12.45 -1.74 -4.70
N ARG A 59 -13.42 -0.90 -4.32
CA ARG A 59 -13.55 0.46 -4.89
C ARG A 59 -12.29 1.30 -4.71
N GLY A 60 -11.68 1.28 -3.53
CA GLY A 60 -10.44 2.02 -3.26
C GLY A 60 -9.25 1.49 -4.08
N VAL A 61 -9.14 0.18 -4.27
CA VAL A 61 -8.10 -0.44 -5.09
C VAL A 61 -8.33 -0.19 -6.57
N ASP A 62 -9.56 -0.12 -7.06
CA ASP A 62 -9.84 0.16 -8.46
C ASP A 62 -9.84 1.66 -8.80
N LEU A 63 -9.85 2.54 -7.80
CA LEU A 63 -9.78 3.98 -8.00
C LEU A 63 -8.49 4.38 -8.73
N GLY A 64 -8.62 5.12 -9.83
CA GLY A 64 -7.49 5.62 -10.62
C GLY A 64 -6.68 4.51 -11.30
N LYS A 65 -7.25 3.31 -11.47
CA LYS A 65 -6.57 2.18 -12.11
C LYS A 65 -6.14 2.49 -13.53
N GLU A 66 -6.93 3.29 -14.25
CA GLU A 66 -6.65 3.84 -15.58
C GLU A 66 -5.50 4.85 -15.58
N LEU A 67 -5.21 5.49 -14.45
CA LEU A 67 -4.11 6.46 -14.28
C LEU A 67 -2.79 5.78 -13.87
N ARG A 68 -2.80 4.47 -13.58
CA ARG A 68 -1.59 3.74 -13.16
C ARG A 68 -0.54 3.72 -14.26
N ARG A 69 0.69 4.12 -13.90
CA ARG A 69 1.84 4.06 -14.80
C ARG A 69 2.15 2.60 -15.18
N LYS A 70 2.43 2.35 -16.48
CA LYS A 70 2.72 1.02 -17.04
C LYS A 70 4.21 0.67 -17.08
N GLY A 71 5.09 1.64 -16.84
CA GLY A 71 6.54 1.47 -16.90
C GLY A 71 7.26 2.44 -15.95
N PRO A 72 8.60 2.46 -15.96
CA PRO A 72 9.38 3.43 -15.20
C PRO A 72 9.11 4.87 -15.67
N PRO A 73 9.24 5.87 -14.79
CA PRO A 73 9.15 7.28 -15.20
C PRO A 73 10.30 7.64 -16.16
N GLY A 74 9.98 8.46 -17.17
CA GLY A 74 10.97 9.05 -18.08
C GLY A 74 11.90 10.04 -17.35
N GLU A 75 12.95 10.51 -18.04
CA GLU A 75 13.96 11.38 -17.43
C GLU A 75 13.37 12.68 -16.87
N GLU A 76 12.49 13.34 -17.62
CA GLU A 76 11.83 14.55 -17.18
C GLU A 76 10.90 14.31 -15.97
N GLU A 77 10.13 13.21 -15.98
CA GLU A 77 9.29 12.84 -14.84
C GLU A 77 10.14 12.51 -13.61
N ARG A 78 11.31 11.87 -13.78
CA ARG A 78 12.25 11.59 -12.68
C ARG A 78 12.80 12.87 -12.08
N ARG A 79 13.12 13.86 -12.92
CA ARG A 79 13.57 15.19 -12.47
C ARG A 79 12.52 15.84 -11.58
N ILE A 80 11.24 15.76 -11.96
CA ILE A 80 10.13 16.30 -11.17
C ILE A 80 9.92 15.52 -9.86
N LEU A 81 9.94 14.18 -9.91
CA LEU A 81 9.57 13.32 -8.77
C LEU A 81 10.67 13.18 -7.70
N PHE A 82 11.95 13.17 -8.08
CA PHE A 82 13.05 12.76 -7.19
C PHE A 82 14.11 13.83 -6.94
N ASN A 83 14.11 14.96 -7.67
CA ASN A 83 15.06 16.06 -7.44
C ASN A 83 14.45 17.25 -6.68
N GLN A 84 13.34 17.05 -5.95
CA GLN A 84 12.85 18.03 -5.00
C GLN A 84 13.57 17.85 -3.65
N THR A 85 14.45 18.78 -3.33
CA THR A 85 15.18 18.88 -2.05
C THR A 85 14.61 20.00 -1.19
N ALA A 86 14.95 20.03 0.10
CA ALA A 86 14.54 21.10 1.01
C ALA A 86 14.93 22.51 0.53
N ALA A 87 16.00 22.62 -0.27
CA ALA A 87 16.44 23.88 -0.89
C ALA A 87 15.50 24.40 -1.99
N HIS A 88 14.74 23.50 -2.64
CA HIS A 88 13.76 23.90 -3.67
C HIS A 88 12.45 24.44 -3.09
N VAL A 89 12.06 23.99 -1.88
CA VAL A 89 10.85 24.45 -1.18
C VAL A 89 11.00 25.88 -0.65
N THR A 90 12.21 26.29 -0.31
CA THR A 90 12.51 27.63 0.22
C THR A 90 12.66 28.70 -0.87
N SER A 91 12.68 28.32 -2.15
CA SER A 91 12.87 29.25 -3.27
C SER A 91 11.56 29.68 -3.96
N SER A 92 10.39 29.21 -3.52
CA SER A 92 9.11 29.75 -3.98
C SER A 92 8.68 30.94 -3.11
N GLU A 93 9.38 32.06 -3.27
CA GLU A 93 8.79 33.36 -2.97
C GLU A 93 7.67 33.62 -4.00
N GLY A 94 6.45 33.81 -3.52
CA GLY A 94 5.42 34.48 -4.30
C GLY A 94 4.22 33.62 -4.70
N ILE A 95 3.46 33.11 -3.72
CA ILE A 95 2.00 33.20 -3.76
C ILE A 95 1.54 33.60 -2.35
N ARG A 96 1.33 34.90 -2.17
CA ARG A 96 0.45 35.44 -1.12
C ARG A 96 -0.98 35.41 -1.62
#